data_AF-A0A1Q8YIT3-F1
#
_entry.id   AF-A0A1Q8YIT3-F1
#
_cell.length_a   1.000
_cell.length_b   1.000
_cell.length_c   1.000
_cell.angle_alpha   90.00
_cell.angle_beta   90.00
_cell.angle_gamma   90.00
#
_symmetry.space_group_name_H-M   'P 1'
#
loop_
_entity.id
_entity.type
_entity.pdbx_description
1 polymer ?
#
loop_
_entity_poly.entity_id
_entity_poly.type
_entity_poly.pdbx_seq_one_letter_code
_entity_poly.pdbx_strand_id
1 'polypeptide(L)'
;MQAQLGARLLHRSTQGVTPTEIGLLYDDKCKLIAHHVEEASSVAALMQTQVQGSLRINTSVAFGRQVLAPLVMQFMRINPQLQVDLHCEDRYVNMVEQGVDVAVRMGRLADSSLGARYLGLNPWVLVAAPHYLAQHGQLLAPSDLASHTALIYSSVQGDARWHFSGPTGATESVAVRGNLRSNNLSTLAAAARAGLGVAA
;
A
#
# COMPACT_ATOMS: atom_id res chain seq x y z
N MET A 1 -22.25 0.39 29.09
CA MET A 1 -21.78 0.97 27.81
C MET A 1 -22.90 1.55 26.94
N GLN A 2 -23.71 0.79 26.18
CA GLN A 2 -24.77 1.39 25.32
C GLN A 2 -25.79 2.26 26.10
N ALA A 3 -26.21 1.79 27.28
CA ALA A 3 -27.11 2.53 28.16
C ALA A 3 -26.46 3.78 28.79
N GLN A 4 -25.13 3.81 28.96
CA GLN A 4 -24.39 4.99 29.43
C GLN A 4 -24.11 5.99 28.31
N LEU A 5 -23.99 5.51 27.07
CA LEU A 5 -23.76 6.32 25.87
C LEU A 5 -25.07 6.85 25.27
N GLY A 6 -26.22 6.37 25.71
CA GLY A 6 -27.54 6.75 25.18
C GLY A 6 -27.79 6.31 23.74
N ALA A 7 -26.93 5.46 23.16
CA ALA A 7 -26.99 5.06 21.75
C ALA A 7 -26.86 3.54 21.57
N ARG A 8 -27.60 2.99 20.60
CA ARG A 8 -27.43 1.60 20.15
C ARG A 8 -26.22 1.53 19.22
N LEU A 9 -25.17 0.84 19.68
CA LEU A 9 -23.93 0.61 18.91
C LEU A 9 -23.97 -0.67 18.07
N LEU A 10 -24.87 -1.60 18.42
CA LEU A 10 -24.98 -2.91 17.78
C LEU A 10 -26.45 -3.19 17.51
N HIS A 11 -26.75 -3.66 16.31
CA HIS A 11 -28.01 -4.27 15.94
C HIS A 11 -27.92 -5.79 16.17
N ARG A 12 -28.82 -6.34 16.96
CA ARG A 12 -28.89 -7.78 17.22
C ARG A 12 -30.13 -8.34 16.53
N SER A 13 -29.93 -9.32 15.63
CA SER A 13 -31.00 -10.13 15.06
C SER A 13 -30.78 -11.60 15.37
N THR A 14 -31.77 -12.44 15.09
CA THR A 14 -31.65 -13.90 15.22
C THR A 14 -30.61 -14.51 14.28
N GLN A 15 -30.09 -13.74 13.32
CA GLN A 15 -29.08 -14.16 12.34
C GLN A 15 -27.67 -13.60 12.64
N GLY A 16 -27.50 -12.78 13.69
CA GLY A 16 -26.19 -12.27 14.08
C GLY A 16 -26.22 -10.88 14.71
N VAL A 17 -25.02 -10.35 14.94
CA VAL A 17 -24.80 -9.02 15.51
C VAL A 17 -24.03 -8.18 14.49
N THR A 18 -24.59 -7.05 14.11
CA THR A 18 -23.95 -6.09 13.20
C THR A 18 -23.80 -4.73 13.89
N PRO A 19 -22.69 -4.01 13.69
CA PRO A 19 -22.55 -2.66 14.22
C PRO A 19 -23.53 -1.70 13.55
N THR A 20 -24.00 -0.71 14.30
CA THR A 20 -24.74 0.43 13.74
C THR A 20 -23.75 1.46 13.19
N GLU A 21 -24.23 2.43 12.42
CA GLU A 21 -23.39 3.55 11.93
C GLU A 21 -22.72 4.31 13.08
N ILE A 22 -23.48 4.62 14.14
CA ILE A 22 -22.94 5.20 15.38
C ILE A 22 -21.98 4.23 16.07
N GLY A 23 -22.23 2.91 15.99
CA GLY A 23 -21.36 1.87 16.49
C GLY A 23 -19.98 1.87 15.82
N LEU A 24 -19.94 2.01 14.50
CA LEU A 24 -18.69 2.11 13.73
C LEU A 24 -17.91 3.39 14.09
N LEU A 25 -18.60 4.53 14.13
CA LEU A 25 -17.97 5.80 14.52
C LEU A 25 -17.42 5.75 15.95
N TYR A 26 -18.16 5.13 16.87
CA TYR A 26 -17.72 4.96 18.25
C TYR A 26 -16.53 4.00 18.36
N ASP A 27 -16.55 2.89 17.62
CA ASP A 27 -15.44 1.92 17.55
C ASP A 27 -14.14 2.59 17.07
N ASP A 28 -14.21 3.41 16.01
CA ASP A 28 -13.06 4.16 15.51
C ASP A 28 -12.50 5.12 16.57
N LYS A 29 -13.36 5.83 17.31
CA LYS A 29 -12.91 6.71 18.40
C LYS A 29 -12.31 5.92 19.57
N CYS A 30 -12.87 4.77 19.91
CA CYS A 30 -12.32 3.90 20.95
C CYS A 30 -10.95 3.34 20.56
N LYS A 31 -10.75 2.93 19.31
CA LYS A 31 -9.44 2.48 18.80
C LYS A 31 -8.39 3.58 18.92
N LEU A 32 -8.74 4.82 18.57
CA LEU A 32 -7.84 5.97 18.67
C LEU A 32 -7.47 6.27 20.13
N ILE A 33 -8.44 6.25 21.05
CA ILE A 33 -8.17 6.48 22.48
C ILE A 33 -7.29 5.38 23.06
N ALA A 34 -7.56 4.12 22.74
CA ALA A 34 -6.75 2.99 23.18
C ALA A 34 -5.30 3.13 22.68
N HIS A 35 -5.13 3.52 21.42
CA HIS A 35 -3.82 3.80 20.84
C HIS A 35 -3.07 4.91 21.62
N HIS A 36 -3.71 6.04 21.92
CA HIS A 36 -3.07 7.11 22.70
C HIS A 36 -2.72 6.70 24.14
N VAL A 37 -3.48 5.79 24.76
CA VAL A 37 -3.16 5.25 26.09
C VAL A 37 -1.92 4.34 26.01
N GLU A 38 -1.80 3.51 24.98
CA GLU A 38 -0.61 2.69 24.71
C GLU A 38 0.62 3.57 24.45
N GLU A 39 0.47 4.61 23.62
CA GLU A 39 1.51 5.58 23.31
C GLU A 39 2.01 6.30 24.59
N ALA A 40 1.10 6.83 25.40
CA ALA A 40 1.45 7.47 26.68
C ALA A 40 2.15 6.51 27.66
N SER A 41 1.77 5.23 27.65
CA SER A 41 2.44 4.19 28.44
C SER A 41 3.85 3.88 27.93
N SER A 42 4.09 4.00 26.63
CA SER A 42 5.41 3.81 26.01
C SER A 42 6.42 4.91 26.35
N VAL A 43 5.95 6.15 26.65
CA VAL A 43 6.81 7.26 27.10
C VAL A 43 7.50 6.93 28.43
N ALA A 44 6.83 6.22 29.34
CA ALA A 44 7.44 5.73 30.58
C ALA A 44 8.51 4.64 30.32
N ALA A 45 8.45 3.96 29.18
CA ALA A 45 9.39 2.94 28.76
C ALA A 45 10.61 3.48 27.98
N LEU A 46 10.74 4.80 27.79
CA LEU A 46 11.91 5.43 27.14
C LEU A 46 13.26 5.13 27.83
N MET A 47 13.25 4.55 29.04
CA MET A 47 14.45 4.03 29.71
C MET A 47 14.81 2.58 29.33
N GLN A 48 13.99 1.89 28.55
CA GLN A 48 14.26 0.54 28.04
C GLN A 48 14.84 0.60 26.62
N THR A 49 15.86 -0.20 26.38
CA THR A 49 16.55 -0.31 25.07
C THR A 49 15.80 -1.17 24.05
N GLN A 50 14.70 -1.82 24.45
CA GLN A 50 13.87 -2.67 23.59
C GLN A 50 12.49 -2.03 23.36
N VAL A 51 12.05 -2.03 22.11
CA VAL A 51 10.73 -1.52 21.72
C VAL A 51 9.67 -2.56 22.10
N GLN A 52 8.56 -2.11 22.68
CA GLN A 52 7.43 -2.94 23.11
C GLN A 52 6.09 -2.24 22.80
N GLY A 53 4.98 -2.99 22.83
CA GLY A 53 3.63 -2.47 22.56
C GLY A 53 3.11 -2.88 21.19
N SER A 54 2.17 -2.10 20.63
CA SER A 54 1.61 -2.33 19.29
C SER A 54 2.15 -1.30 18.28
N LEU A 55 2.42 -1.75 17.06
CA LEU A 55 2.80 -0.89 15.94
C LEU A 55 1.95 -1.24 14.71
N ARG A 56 1.10 -0.30 14.30
CA ARG A 56 0.21 -0.43 13.14
C ARG A 56 0.82 0.25 11.94
N ILE A 57 1.18 -0.55 10.94
CA ILE A 57 1.85 -0.08 9.72
C ILE A 57 0.93 -0.27 8.53
N ASN A 58 0.82 0.76 7.70
CA ASN A 58 0.08 0.69 6.45
C ASN A 58 0.98 0.93 5.23
N THR A 59 0.80 0.20 4.13
CA THR A 59 1.63 0.34 2.93
C THR A 59 0.94 -0.16 1.66
N SER A 60 1.58 -0.01 0.50
CA SER A 60 1.11 -0.58 -0.77
C SER A 60 1.28 -2.10 -0.80
N VAL A 61 0.42 -2.80 -1.55
CA VAL A 61 0.36 -4.28 -1.51
C VAL A 61 1.67 -4.92 -1.93
N ALA A 62 2.24 -4.45 -3.04
CA ALA A 62 3.46 -5.03 -3.59
C ALA A 62 4.67 -4.75 -2.70
N PHE A 63 4.81 -3.53 -2.18
CA PHE A 63 5.95 -3.16 -1.34
C PHE A 63 5.86 -3.80 0.05
N GLY A 64 4.65 -3.83 0.62
CA GLY A 64 4.38 -4.52 1.87
C GLY A 64 4.83 -5.96 1.83
N ARG A 65 4.45 -6.68 0.78
CA ARG A 65 4.81 -8.10 0.62
C ARG A 65 6.29 -8.33 0.32
N GLN A 66 6.88 -7.56 -0.60
CA GLN A 66 8.23 -7.85 -1.11
C GLN A 66 9.35 -7.25 -0.27
N VAL A 67 9.10 -6.10 0.37
CA VAL A 67 10.15 -5.31 1.05
C VAL A 67 9.87 -5.19 2.54
N LEU A 68 8.68 -4.70 2.90
CA LEU A 68 8.42 -4.34 4.29
C LEU A 68 8.21 -5.56 5.20
N ALA A 69 7.49 -6.59 4.76
CA ALA A 69 7.25 -7.79 5.58
C ALA A 69 8.55 -8.49 6.02
N PRO A 70 9.55 -8.75 5.14
CA PRO A 70 10.86 -9.24 5.57
C PRO A 70 11.55 -8.36 6.63
N LEU A 71 11.51 -7.04 6.45
CA LEU A 71 12.10 -6.08 7.38
C LEU A 71 11.37 -6.07 8.73
N VAL A 72 10.04 -6.13 8.73
CA VAL A 72 9.21 -6.22 9.92
C VAL A 72 9.52 -7.51 10.69
N MET A 73 9.62 -8.65 10.00
CA MET A 73 10.01 -9.91 10.64
C MET A 73 11.40 -9.82 11.27
N GLN A 74 12.37 -9.18 10.61
CA GLN A 74 13.68 -8.93 11.20
C GLN A 74 13.60 -8.00 12.42
N PHE A 75 12.80 -6.94 12.34
CA PHE A 75 12.62 -5.97 13.41
C PHE A 75 11.98 -6.60 14.66
N MET A 76 10.97 -7.46 14.46
CA MET A 76 10.30 -8.21 15.53
C MET A 76 11.23 -9.24 16.19
N ARG A 77 12.16 -9.85 15.46
CA ARG A 77 13.17 -10.74 16.07
C ARG A 77 14.08 -10.01 17.07
N ILE A 78 14.35 -8.73 16.82
CA ILE A 78 15.18 -7.89 17.70
C ILE A 78 14.33 -7.32 18.86
N ASN A 79 13.01 -7.18 18.66
CA ASN A 79 12.06 -6.63 19.60
C ASN A 79 10.91 -7.63 19.87
N PRO A 80 11.14 -8.71 20.64
CA PRO A 80 10.19 -9.81 20.79
C PRO A 80 8.90 -9.43 21.54
N GLN A 81 8.89 -8.29 22.21
CA GLN A 81 7.72 -7.75 22.92
C GLN A 81 6.87 -6.81 22.05
N LEU A 82 7.29 -6.57 20.81
CA LEU A 82 6.56 -5.77 19.85
C LEU A 82 5.53 -6.61 19.09
N GLN A 83 4.28 -6.15 19.08
CA GLN A 83 3.24 -6.66 18.22
C GLN A 83 3.12 -5.74 17.00
N VAL A 84 3.18 -6.29 15.79
CA VAL A 84 3.05 -5.50 14.56
C VAL A 84 1.80 -5.92 13.81
N ASP A 85 0.98 -4.93 13.46
CA ASP A 85 -0.15 -5.08 12.57
C ASP A 85 0.19 -4.43 11.21
N LEU A 86 0.41 -5.25 10.18
CA LEU A 86 0.86 -4.80 8.86
C LEU A 86 -0.27 -4.87 7.84
N HIS A 87 -0.83 -3.72 7.50
CA HIS A 87 -1.89 -3.56 6.51
C HIS A 87 -1.32 -3.20 5.14
N CYS A 88 -1.74 -3.95 4.12
CA CYS A 88 -1.27 -3.80 2.75
C CYS A 88 -2.46 -3.49 1.83
N GLU A 89 -2.58 -2.25 1.38
CA GLU A 89 -3.66 -1.78 0.50
C GLU A 89 -3.17 -0.64 -0.39
N ASP A 90 -3.48 -0.64 -1.69
CA ASP A 90 -3.02 0.39 -2.63
C ASP A 90 -3.85 1.67 -2.60
N ARG A 91 -5.03 1.64 -1.99
CA ARG A 91 -5.84 2.85 -1.74
C ARG A 91 -5.19 3.64 -0.61
N TYR A 92 -5.23 4.97 -0.72
CA TYR A 92 -4.89 5.84 0.39
C TYR A 92 -5.94 5.67 1.49
N VAL A 93 -5.46 5.46 2.71
CA VAL A 93 -6.29 5.34 3.90
C VAL A 93 -6.12 6.59 4.76
N ASN A 94 -7.19 6.99 5.46
CA ASN A 94 -7.09 8.01 6.49
C ASN A 94 -6.37 7.41 7.69
N MET A 95 -5.11 7.77 7.89
CA MET A 95 -4.26 7.24 8.96
C MET A 95 -4.87 7.47 10.35
N VAL A 96 -5.54 8.61 10.56
CA VAL A 96 -6.14 8.96 11.86
C VAL A 96 -7.36 8.10 12.15
N GLU A 97 -8.25 7.94 11.17
CA GLU A 97 -9.46 7.12 11.34
C GLU A 97 -9.12 5.64 11.52
N GLN A 98 -8.11 5.13 10.81
CA GLN A 98 -7.72 3.72 10.90
C GLN A 98 -6.76 3.43 12.07
N GLY A 99 -6.33 4.45 12.82
CA GLY A 99 -5.34 4.31 13.88
C GLY A 99 -4.04 3.69 13.36
N VAL A 100 -3.53 4.22 12.25
CA VAL A 100 -2.26 3.82 11.64
C VAL A 100 -1.16 4.71 12.21
N ASP A 101 -0.13 4.10 12.77
CA ASP A 101 1.00 4.80 13.39
C ASP A 101 1.98 5.29 12.33
N VAL A 102 2.25 4.43 11.33
CA VAL A 102 3.19 4.72 10.24
C VAL A 102 2.63 4.22 8.91
N ALA A 103 2.61 5.10 7.90
CA ALA A 103 2.32 4.73 6.53
C ALA A 103 3.58 4.81 5.65
N VAL A 104 3.91 3.72 4.96
CA VAL A 104 4.99 3.67 3.97
C VAL A 104 4.37 3.68 2.58
N ARG A 105 4.42 4.82 1.90
CA ARG A 105 3.74 5.05 0.62
C ARG A 105 4.70 5.54 -0.47
N MET A 106 4.35 5.24 -1.72
CA MET A 106 5.00 5.79 -2.91
C MET A 106 4.28 7.06 -3.32
N GLY A 107 5.05 8.07 -3.74
CA GLY A 107 4.50 9.34 -4.22
C GLY A 107 4.54 10.44 -3.16
N ARG A 108 4.01 11.60 -3.53
CA ARG A 108 3.96 12.77 -2.63
C ARG A 108 2.84 12.57 -1.63
N LEU A 109 3.12 12.89 -0.37
CA LEU A 109 2.07 13.00 0.64
C LEU A 109 1.13 14.14 0.21
N ALA A 110 -0.18 13.88 0.24
CA ALA A 110 -1.17 14.94 0.08
C ALA A 110 -0.99 15.97 1.21
N ASP A 111 -1.32 17.25 0.95
CA ASP A 111 -1.22 18.29 1.96
C ASP A 111 -1.98 17.86 3.23
N SER A 112 -1.21 17.62 4.30
CA SER A 112 -1.72 17.17 5.59
C SER A 112 -0.83 17.69 6.70
N SER A 113 -1.35 17.73 7.92
CA SER A 113 -0.57 18.04 9.12
C SER A 113 0.37 16.90 9.55
N LEU A 114 0.41 15.80 8.81
CA LEU A 114 1.23 14.63 9.13
C LEU A 114 2.70 14.89 8.78
N GLY A 115 3.59 14.50 9.69
CA GLY A 115 5.03 14.51 9.42
C GLY A 115 5.39 13.50 8.33
N ALA A 116 6.21 13.92 7.36
CA ALA A 116 6.68 13.06 6.28
C ALA A 116 8.21 12.97 6.29
N ARG A 117 8.74 11.76 6.05
CA ARG A 117 10.17 11.54 5.83
C ARG A 117 10.39 10.78 4.54
N TYR A 118 11.24 11.33 3.68
CA TYR A 118 11.69 10.63 2.48
C TYR A 118 12.59 9.44 2.85
N LEU A 119 12.25 8.25 2.33
CA LEU A 119 12.98 7.00 2.59
C LEU A 119 13.87 6.57 1.42
N GLY A 120 13.50 6.89 0.19
CA GLY A 120 14.24 6.47 -1.00
C GLY A 120 13.39 6.44 -2.27
N LEU A 121 13.99 5.91 -3.33
CA LEU A 121 13.35 5.71 -4.64
C LEU A 121 12.95 4.25 -4.83
N ASN A 122 11.83 4.03 -5.51
CA ASN A 122 11.42 2.73 -6.02
C ASN A 122 11.29 2.84 -7.55
N PRO A 123 12.32 2.48 -8.32
CA PRO A 123 12.33 2.67 -9.77
C PRO A 123 11.32 1.73 -10.45
N TRP A 124 10.64 2.27 -11.47
CA TRP A 124 9.80 1.49 -12.38
C TRP A 124 10.66 0.87 -13.47
N VAL A 125 10.33 -0.35 -13.91
CA VAL A 125 11.06 -1.06 -14.97
C VAL A 125 10.07 -1.71 -15.93
N LEU A 126 10.39 -1.66 -17.23
CA LEU A 126 9.64 -2.42 -18.22
C LEU A 126 10.08 -3.88 -18.21
N VAL A 127 9.11 -4.78 -18.21
CA VAL A 127 9.36 -6.23 -18.24
C VAL A 127 8.43 -6.92 -19.23
N ALA A 128 8.96 -7.91 -19.92
CA ALA A 128 8.20 -8.83 -20.76
C ALA A 128 8.88 -10.20 -20.75
N ALA A 129 8.12 -11.27 -21.02
CA ALA A 129 8.74 -12.58 -21.16
C ALA A 129 9.64 -12.66 -22.41
N PRO A 130 10.78 -13.37 -22.36
CA PRO A 130 11.66 -13.52 -23.52
C PRO A 130 10.96 -14.06 -24.78
N HIS A 131 10.04 -15.02 -24.61
CA HIS A 131 9.29 -15.61 -25.73
C HIS A 131 8.28 -14.63 -26.34
N TYR A 132 7.73 -13.70 -25.55
CA TYR A 132 6.87 -12.64 -26.09
C TYR A 132 7.67 -11.69 -26.99
N LEU A 133 8.86 -11.27 -26.54
CA LEU A 133 9.75 -10.39 -27.34
C LEU A 133 10.29 -11.11 -28.58
N ALA A 134 10.55 -12.42 -28.52
CA ALA A 134 10.95 -13.19 -29.69
C ALA A 134 9.87 -13.20 -30.81
N GLN A 135 8.60 -13.11 -30.43
CA GLN A 135 7.47 -13.10 -31.36
C GLN A 135 7.07 -11.68 -31.82
N HIS A 136 7.23 -10.68 -30.95
CA HIS A 136 6.71 -9.32 -31.18
C HIS A 136 7.79 -8.26 -31.42
N GLY A 137 9.07 -8.62 -31.32
CA GLY A 137 10.18 -7.68 -31.43
C GLY A 137 10.69 -7.16 -30.08
N GLN A 138 11.85 -6.51 -30.10
CA GLN A 138 12.46 -5.90 -28.91
C GLN A 138 11.95 -4.48 -28.69
N LEU A 139 11.91 -4.06 -27.42
CA LEU A 139 11.67 -2.67 -27.02
C LEU A 139 13.01 -1.93 -26.91
N LEU A 140 13.34 -1.11 -27.91
CA LEU A 140 14.59 -0.33 -27.95
C LEU A 140 14.35 1.14 -27.57
N ALA A 141 13.13 1.64 -27.78
CA ALA A 141 12.70 2.97 -27.41
C ALA A 141 11.29 2.96 -26.79
N PRO A 142 10.91 3.96 -25.98
CA PRO A 142 9.56 4.05 -25.43
C PRO A 142 8.46 4.02 -26.50
N SER A 143 8.69 4.63 -27.67
CA SER A 143 7.75 4.66 -28.79
C SER A 143 7.37 3.26 -29.32
N ASP A 144 8.23 2.25 -29.13
CA ASP A 144 7.95 0.87 -29.55
C ASP A 144 6.74 0.29 -28.82
N LEU A 145 6.40 0.79 -27.62
CA LEU A 145 5.25 0.34 -26.85
C LEU A 145 3.92 0.48 -27.60
N ALA A 146 3.84 1.34 -28.61
CA ALA A 146 2.64 1.49 -29.43
C ALA A 146 2.30 0.21 -30.22
N SER A 147 3.27 -0.66 -30.51
CA SER A 147 3.09 -1.93 -31.21
C SER A 147 2.97 -3.15 -30.28
N HIS A 148 3.07 -2.95 -28.96
CA HIS A 148 3.03 -4.03 -27.98
C HIS A 148 1.73 -4.01 -27.15
N THR A 149 1.28 -5.20 -26.72
CA THR A 149 0.21 -5.32 -25.74
C THR A 149 0.75 -4.93 -24.36
N ALA A 150 0.11 -3.95 -23.73
CA ALA A 150 0.46 -3.47 -22.40
C ALA A 150 -0.42 -4.10 -21.31
N LEU A 151 0.22 -4.41 -20.18
CA LEU A 151 -0.40 -4.92 -18.97
C LEU A 151 -0.51 -3.75 -17.99
N ILE A 152 -1.73 -3.21 -17.84
CA ILE A 152 -1.95 -1.88 -17.28
C ILE A 152 -2.14 -1.93 -15.76
N TYR A 153 -1.25 -1.26 -15.02
CA TYR A 153 -1.39 -1.08 -13.57
C TYR A 153 -2.31 0.09 -13.21
N SER A 154 -3.48 -0.21 -12.64
CA SER A 154 -4.53 0.79 -12.46
C SER A 154 -4.40 1.68 -11.22
N SER A 155 -3.55 1.33 -10.24
CA SER A 155 -3.52 2.01 -8.94
C SER A 155 -2.72 3.32 -8.92
N VAL A 156 -1.71 3.45 -9.77
CA VAL A 156 -0.76 4.59 -9.73
C VAL A 156 -0.81 5.44 -10.98
N GLN A 157 -1.08 4.85 -12.15
CA GLN A 157 -0.92 5.56 -13.42
C GLN A 157 -2.22 6.13 -13.99
N GLY A 158 -3.41 5.74 -13.51
CA GLY A 158 -4.71 6.26 -13.97
C GLY A 158 -5.07 5.89 -15.41
N ASP A 159 -4.12 6.00 -16.32
CA ASP A 159 -4.29 6.02 -17.76
C ASP A 159 -3.39 5.00 -18.44
N ALA A 160 -3.86 4.62 -19.62
CA ALA A 160 -3.15 3.98 -20.71
C ALA A 160 -1.99 4.85 -21.23
N ARG A 161 -1.18 5.47 -20.35
CA ARG A 161 -0.09 6.41 -20.69
C ARG A 161 1.08 6.28 -19.72
N TRP A 162 2.21 5.79 -20.23
CA TRP A 162 3.45 5.59 -19.48
C TRP A 162 4.42 6.74 -19.68
N HIS A 163 5.12 7.11 -18.62
CA HIS A 163 6.05 8.24 -18.62
C HIS A 163 7.48 7.72 -18.44
N PHE A 164 8.37 8.17 -19.32
CA PHE A 164 9.78 7.79 -19.37
C PHE A 164 10.64 9.03 -19.20
N SER A 165 11.75 8.89 -18.49
CA SER A 165 12.76 9.94 -18.36
C SER A 165 14.06 9.42 -18.96
N GLY A 166 14.56 10.12 -19.98
CA GLY A 166 15.83 9.81 -20.63
C GLY A 166 17.05 10.29 -19.84
N PRO A 167 18.27 9.87 -20.22
CA PRO A 167 19.51 10.24 -19.52
C PRO A 167 19.78 11.74 -19.45
N THR A 168 19.22 12.52 -20.37
CA THR A 168 19.37 13.98 -20.46
C THR A 168 18.30 14.76 -19.68
N GLY A 169 17.39 14.06 -18.98
CA GLY A 169 16.24 14.65 -18.29
C GLY A 169 15.03 14.94 -19.19
N ALA A 170 15.14 14.64 -20.50
CA ALA A 170 13.99 14.67 -21.40
C ALA A 170 12.93 13.67 -20.94
N THR A 171 11.66 14.08 -20.94
CA THR A 171 10.54 13.20 -20.59
C THR A 171 9.73 12.86 -21.84
N GLU A 172 9.35 11.60 -21.96
CA GLU A 172 8.50 11.08 -23.02
C GLU A 172 7.25 10.45 -22.40
N SER A 173 6.10 10.65 -23.03
CA SER A 173 4.83 10.10 -22.58
C SER A 173 4.22 9.28 -23.72
N VAL A 174 4.04 7.99 -23.49
CA VAL A 174 3.62 7.03 -24.53
C VAL A 174 2.26 6.47 -24.16
N ALA A 175 1.30 6.57 -25.08
CA ALA A 175 0.02 5.91 -24.94
C ALA A 175 0.19 4.40 -25.18
N VAL A 176 -0.24 3.59 -24.23
CA VAL A 176 -0.15 2.13 -24.28
C VAL A 176 -1.53 1.51 -24.42
N ARG A 177 -1.63 0.28 -24.95
CA ARG A 177 -2.93 -0.39 -25.13
C ARG A 177 -2.82 -1.85 -24.75
N GLY A 178 -3.83 -2.37 -24.07
CA GLY A 178 -3.93 -3.80 -23.81
C GLY A 178 -5.17 -4.16 -23.02
N ASN A 179 -5.49 -5.45 -23.01
CA ASN A 179 -6.76 -5.95 -22.53
C ASN A 179 -6.75 -6.24 -21.03
N LEU A 180 -5.58 -6.39 -20.42
CA LEU A 180 -5.45 -6.68 -19.00
C LEU A 180 -5.13 -5.41 -18.22
N ARG A 181 -6.06 -5.01 -17.35
CA ARG A 181 -5.90 -3.94 -16.36
C ARG A 181 -6.05 -4.53 -14.97
N SER A 182 -5.12 -4.22 -14.06
CA SER A 182 -5.16 -4.71 -12.68
C SER A 182 -4.59 -3.70 -11.70
N ASN A 183 -5.16 -3.64 -10.51
CA ASN A 183 -4.62 -2.89 -9.37
C ASN A 183 -3.61 -3.72 -8.56
N ASN A 184 -3.18 -4.89 -9.07
CA ASN A 184 -2.29 -5.79 -8.35
C ASN A 184 -1.07 -6.15 -9.23
N LEU A 185 0.11 -5.68 -8.83
CA LEU A 185 1.37 -5.94 -9.54
C LEU A 185 1.72 -7.43 -9.65
N SER A 186 1.30 -8.28 -8.71
CA SER A 186 1.53 -9.72 -8.81
C SER A 186 0.76 -10.36 -9.97
N THR A 187 -0.43 -9.84 -10.26
CA THR A 187 -1.25 -10.28 -11.40
C THR A 187 -0.58 -9.89 -12.72
N LEU A 188 -0.11 -8.65 -12.83
CA LEU A 188 0.58 -8.17 -14.02
C LEU A 188 1.92 -8.88 -14.23
N ALA A 189 2.68 -9.13 -13.16
CA ALA A 189 3.92 -9.89 -13.24
C ALA A 189 3.68 -11.35 -13.68
N ALA A 190 2.58 -11.98 -13.24
CA ALA A 190 2.20 -13.31 -13.71
C ALA A 190 1.83 -13.29 -15.20
N ALA A 191 1.05 -12.31 -15.65
CA ALA A 191 0.69 -12.13 -17.05
C ALA A 191 1.91 -11.86 -17.96
N ALA A 192 2.84 -11.03 -17.50
CA ALA A 192 4.09 -10.75 -18.21
C ALA A 192 4.93 -12.03 -18.37
N ARG A 193 5.06 -12.84 -17.31
CA ARG A 193 5.73 -14.15 -17.35
C ARG A 193 5.06 -15.15 -18.29
N ALA A 194 3.74 -15.09 -18.40
CA ALA A 194 2.95 -15.91 -19.33
C ALA A 194 2.98 -15.40 -20.78
N GLY A 195 3.71 -14.31 -21.06
CA GLY A 195 3.87 -13.77 -22.41
C GLY A 195 2.65 -13.03 -22.94
N LEU A 196 1.80 -12.50 -22.06
CA LEU A 196 0.59 -11.78 -22.48
C LEU A 196 0.87 -10.32 -22.89
N GLY A 197 2.06 -9.81 -22.63
CA GLY A 197 2.40 -8.43 -22.93
C GLY A 197 3.59 -7.90 -22.15
N VAL A 198 3.75 -6.59 -22.24
CA VAL A 198 4.74 -5.77 -21.52
C VAL A 198 4.07 -5.20 -20.27
N ALA A 199 4.71 -5.30 -19.12
CA ALA A 199 4.30 -4.59 -17.90
C ALA A 199 5.30 -3.48 -17.56
N ALA A 200 4.80 -2.43 -16.93
CA ALA A 200 5.59 -1.38 -16.28
C ALA A 200 5.45 -1.52 -14.76
#